data_AF-A0A6B1EPN4-F1
#
_entry.id   AF-A0A6B1EPN4-F1
#
_cell.length_a   1.000
_cell.length_b   1.000
_cell.length_c   1.000
_cell.angle_alpha   90.00
_cell.angle_beta   90.00
_cell.angle_gamma   90.00
#
_symmetry.space_group_name_H-M   'P 1'
#
loop_
_entity.id
_entity.type
_entity.pdbx_description
1 polymer ?
#
loop_
_entity_poly.entity_id
_entity_poly.type
_entity_poly.pdbx_seq_one_letter_code
_entity_poly.pdbx_strand_id
1 'polypeptide(L)' 'MRDLFWVGDSKKRLLEFPDGVQQEIGYTLEGVQSGVTPHKAKPLKGFSGVYEIVSDYASASSSHK' A
#
# COMPACT_ATOMS: atom_id res chain seq x y z
N MET A 1 1.90 -17.30 0.63
CA MET A 1 1.42 -15.92 0.43
C MET A 1 0.24 -15.94 -0.51
N ARG A 2 -0.79 -15.12 -0.26
CA ARG A 2 -1.93 -14.93 -1.17
C ARG A 2 -1.46 -14.16 -2.40
N ASP A 3 -2.08 -14.44 -3.54
CA ASP A 3 -1.76 -13.75 -4.79
C ASP A 3 -2.22 -12.28 -4.75
N LEU A 4 -1.44 -11.41 -5.39
CA LEU A 4 -1.75 -10.00 -5.57
C LEU A 4 -2.08 -9.76 -7.04
N PHE A 5 -3.30 -9.26 -7.29
CA PHE A 5 -3.75 -8.90 -8.63
C PHE A 5 -3.81 -7.37 -8.76
N TRP A 6 -3.18 -6.87 -9.82
CA TRP A 6 -3.23 -5.44 -10.17
C TRP A 6 -4.38 -5.20 -11.12
N VAL A 7 -5.19 -4.18 -10.83
CA VAL A 7 -6.33 -3.78 -11.69
C VAL A 7 -5.92 -2.61 -12.56
N GLY A 8 -6.13 -2.71 -13.87
CA GLY A 8 -5.80 -1.64 -14.83
C GLY A 8 -4.33 -1.23 -14.79
N ASP A 9 -4.06 0.08 -14.72
CA ASP A 9 -2.72 0.66 -14.66
C ASP A 9 -2.20 0.86 -13.23
N SER A 10 -2.88 0.33 -12.21
CA SER A 10 -2.55 0.55 -10.78
C SER A 10 -1.08 0.27 -10.44
N LYS A 11 -0.48 -0.82 -10.96
CA LYS A 11 0.94 -1.10 -10.76
C LYS A 11 1.84 -0.04 -11.38
N LYS A 12 1.52 0.39 -12.61
CA LYS A 12 2.29 1.41 -13.33
C LYS A 12 2.26 2.73 -12.57
N ARG A 13 1.08 3.15 -12.11
CA ARG A 13 0.92 4.37 -11.30
C ARG A 13 1.64 4.29 -9.96
N LEU A 14 1.63 3.12 -9.32
CA LEU A 14 2.40 2.93 -8.09
C LEU A 14 3.89 3.19 -8.31
N LEU A 15 4.45 2.69 -9.42
CA LEU A 15 5.85 2.87 -9.78
C LEU A 15 6.21 4.31 -10.22
N GLU A 16 5.22 5.19 -10.42
CA GLU A 16 5.43 6.62 -10.69
C GLU A 16 5.58 7.44 -9.38
N PHE A 17 5.29 6.86 -8.20
CA PHE A 17 5.47 7.54 -6.91
C PHE A 17 6.95 7.57 -6.47
N PRO A 18 7.33 8.44 -5.52
CA PRO A 18 8.68 8.44 -4.95
C PRO A 18 9.04 7.11 -4.26
N ASP A 19 10.33 6.76 -4.24
CA ASP A 19 10.84 5.47 -3.74
C ASP A 19 10.34 5.10 -2.34
N GLY A 20 10.30 6.05 -1.41
CA GLY A 20 9.81 5.80 -0.05
C GLY A 20 8.34 5.36 -0.01
N VAL A 21 7.50 5.92 -0.88
CA VAL A 21 6.09 5.53 -1.00
C VAL A 21 5.98 4.13 -1.61
N GLN A 22 6.76 3.85 -2.65
CA GLN A 22 6.79 2.52 -3.26
C GLN A 22 7.17 1.44 -2.23
N GLN A 23 8.20 1.72 -1.41
CA GLN A 23 8.67 0.81 -0.38
C GLN A 23 7.63 0.57 0.71
N GLU A 24 6.98 1.63 1.21
CA GLU A 24 5.96 1.51 2.26
C GLU A 24 4.73 0.71 1.77
N ILE A 25 4.26 1.00 0.56
CA ILE A 25 3.15 0.26 -0.04
C ILE A 25 3.55 -1.20 -0.29
N GLY A 26 4.76 -1.44 -0.82
CA GLY A 26 5.29 -2.79 -1.05
C GLY A 26 5.32 -3.63 0.23
N TYR A 27 5.87 -3.08 1.32
CA TYR A 27 5.89 -3.73 2.64
C TYR A 27 4.48 -4.00 3.16
N THR A 28 3.56 -3.06 2.97
CA THR A 28 2.17 -3.22 3.39
C THR A 28 1.48 -4.36 2.62
N LEU A 29 1.71 -4.45 1.30
CA LEU A 29 1.15 -5.51 0.46
C LEU A 29 1.71 -6.89 0.82
N GLU A 30 3.01 -7.00 1.12
CA GLU A 30 3.62 -8.23 1.62
C GLU A 30 2.91 -8.75 2.88
N GLY A 31 2.62 -7.86 3.83
CA GLY A 31 1.86 -8.18 5.04
C GLY A 31 0.46 -8.71 4.70
N VAL A 32 -0.26 -8.04 3.80
CA VAL A 32 -1.59 -8.49 3.33
C VAL A 32 -1.52 -9.87 2.69
N GLN A 33 -0.54 -10.12 1.83
CA GLN A 33 -0.33 -11.43 1.21
C GLN A 33 -0.01 -12.51 2.25
N SER A 34 0.57 -12.13 3.39
CA SER A 34 0.87 -13.02 4.53
C SER A 34 -0.30 -13.22 5.49
N GLY A 35 -1.45 -12.57 5.26
CA GLY A 35 -2.63 -12.68 6.13
C GLY A 35 -2.72 -11.60 7.21
N VAL A 36 -1.82 -10.63 7.23
CA VAL A 36 -1.83 -9.51 8.18
C VAL A 36 -2.77 -8.43 7.67
N THR A 37 -3.62 -7.89 8.56
CA THR A 37 -4.38 -6.66 8.30
C THR A 37 -3.50 -5.47 8.69
N PRO A 38 -3.06 -4.63 7.75
CA PRO A 38 -2.15 -3.54 8.07
C PRO A 38 -2.78 -2.50 9.00
N HIS A 39 -2.01 -1.98 9.95
CA HIS A 39 -2.49 -0.95 10.87
C HIS A 39 -2.90 0.36 10.15
N LYS A 40 -2.25 0.65 9.02
CA LYS A 40 -2.52 1.84 8.20
C LYS A 40 -3.66 1.63 7.19
N ALA A 41 -4.19 0.42 7.06
CA ALA A 41 -5.30 0.15 6.15
C ALA A 41 -6.63 0.56 6.79
N LYS A 42 -7.39 1.43 6.13
CA LYS A 42 -8.70 1.90 6.60
C LYS A 42 -9.81 1.36 5.70
N PRO A 43 -11.00 1.01 6.23
CA PRO A 43 -12.14 0.69 5.38
C PRO A 43 -12.48 1.87 4.47
N LEU A 44 -12.61 1.62 3.16
CA LEU A 44 -12.99 2.66 2.21
C LEU A 44 -14.46 2.99 2.38
N LYS A 45 -14.76 4.25 2.69
CA LYS A 45 -16.14 4.70 2.95
C LYS A 45 -17.03 4.42 1.72
N GLY A 46 -18.16 3.75 1.96
CA GLY A 46 -19.13 3.41 0.91
C GLY A 46 -18.87 2.07 0.21
N PHE A 47 -17.80 1.35 0.56
CA PHE A 47 -17.45 0.06 -0.02
C PHE A 47 -17.21 -0.99 1.07
N SER A 48 -17.99 -2.08 1.05
CA SER A 48 -17.79 -3.20 1.99
C SER A 48 -16.63 -4.08 1.53
N GLY A 49 -15.75 -4.46 2.46
CA GLY A 49 -14.61 -5.34 2.17
C GLY A 49 -13.46 -4.69 1.41
N VAL A 50 -13.53 -3.39 1.13
CA VAL A 50 -12.47 -2.63 0.47
C VAL A 50 -11.73 -1.80 1.51
N TYR A 51 -10.40 -1.86 1.46
CA TYR A 51 -9.52 -1.10 2.35
C TYR A 51 -8.61 -0.19 1.52
N GLU A 52 -8.36 1.02 2.02
CA GLU A 52 -7.39 1.97 1.48
C GLU A 52 -6.10 1.93 2.30
N ILE A 53 -4.95 1.96 1.62
CA ILE A 53 -3.63 2.14 2.24
C ILE A 53 -3.19 3.57 1.92
N VAL A 54 -2.87 4.35 2.95
CA VAL A 54 -2.42 5.75 2.79
C VAL A 54 -0.95 5.85 3.20
N SER A 55 -0.11 6.26 2.27
CA SER A 55 1.30 6.64 2.50
C SER A 55 1.48 8.08 2.02
N ASP A 56 2.03 8.91 2.88
CA ASP A 56 2.37 10.30 2.57
C ASP A 56 3.87 10.40 2.32
N TYR A 57 4.24 11.06 1.23
CA TYR A 57 5.63 11.33 0.87
C TYR A 57 6.42 12.02 2.01
N ALA A 58 5.79 12.94 2.75
CA ALA A 58 6.42 13.61 3.88
C ALA A 58 6.71 12.68 5.07
N SER A 59 5.98 11.57 5.18
CA SER A 59 6.18 10.53 6.20
C SER A 59 7.20 9.49 5.74
N ALA A 60 7.19 9.17 4.44
CA ALA A 60 8.10 8.20 3.82
C ALA A 60 9.57 8.69 3.78
N SER A 61 9.81 10.00 3.90
CA SER A 61 11.16 10.57 4.00
C SER A 61 11.83 10.41 5.37
N SER A 62 11.17 9.78 6.36
CA SER A 62 11.70 9.69 7.73
C SER A 62 12.48 8.39 8.04
N SER A 63 12.69 7.49 7.07
CA SER A 63 13.42 6.23 7.29
C SER A 63 14.89 6.23 6.85
N HIS A 64 15.50 7.41 6.68
CA HIS A 64 16.96 7.54 6.60
C HIS A 64 17.48 8.50 7.67
N LYS A 65 17.65 7.97 8.88
CA LYS A 65 18.60 8.50 9.86
C LYS A 65 19.19 7.38 10.69
#